data_AF-H2JCE4-F1
#
_entry.id   AF-H2JCE4-F1
#
_cell.length_a   1.000
_cell.length_b   1.000
_cell.length_c   1.000
_cell.angle_alpha   90.00
_cell.angle_beta   90.00
_cell.angle_gamma   90.00
#
_symmetry.space_group_name_H-M   'P 1'
#
loop_
_entity.id
_entity.type
_entity.pdbx_description
1 polymer ?
#
loop_
_entity_poly.entity_id
_entity_poly.type
_entity_poly.pdbx_seq_one_letter_code
_entity_poly.pdbx_strand_id
1 'polypeptide(L)'
;MTISKKKQISLFMGIILTCTFLFSNAFAKENYSDKQSNMVNFNLDKYFVQIQNKGFSEYVNAIATFPNGSSVNINEDAIWKSDNTDIVYAENGRLLAMGKGTVKVSVSYEGFKQTIDVKVLNDINYEKLNHSIKKSSNESVMAASTWRDDITGKASRMLNYAWTPTRNLPKYNSSVNGYFTAGTMYYGVPYTTTDRNMQVDETGFYYAMSYSDFYTPWSNGTKTMPRYGNDCSGFSSFAWGIYPQTTYDFINGVANNTYRKVGSYNVNSPSTSDLISSYASLQEGDVVVTGEHMFVIDTNNSSGSYVWAFEQTPTLPVYSYHTYSQMASGLYRPISKY
;
A
#
# COMPACT_ATOMS: atom_id res chain seq x y z
N MET A 1 -27.07 59.80 -58.72
CA MET A 1 -25.65 59.71 -58.30
C MET A 1 -25.44 58.31 -57.74
N THR A 2 -25.11 57.35 -58.61
CA THR A 2 -23.74 56.84 -58.88
C THR A 2 -23.52 55.52 -58.14
N ILE A 3 -23.89 54.40 -58.77
CA ILE A 3 -23.03 53.29 -59.26
C ILE A 3 -22.77 52.20 -58.20
N SER A 4 -23.45 51.04 -58.29
CA SER A 4 -22.99 49.78 -58.94
C SER A 4 -22.12 48.93 -58.00
N LYS A 5 -22.24 47.61 -57.83
CA LYS A 5 -22.22 46.40 -58.69
C LYS A 5 -22.26 45.26 -57.63
N LYS A 6 -22.54 43.98 -57.83
CA LYS A 6 -22.64 43.04 -58.96
C LYS A 6 -23.08 41.71 -58.32
N LYS A 7 -23.77 40.91 -59.13
CA LYS A 7 -23.71 39.43 -59.24
C LYS A 7 -24.03 38.58 -58.01
N GLN A 8 -25.16 37.86 -58.02
CA GLN A 8 -25.43 36.58 -58.70
C GLN A 8 -24.95 35.36 -57.89
N ILE A 9 -25.93 34.49 -57.59
CA ILE A 9 -25.93 33.01 -57.57
C ILE A 9 -26.48 32.43 -56.27
N SER A 10 -27.60 31.74 -56.45
CA SER A 10 -28.38 30.94 -55.51
C SER A 10 -27.65 29.62 -55.18
N LEU A 11 -27.71 29.15 -53.91
CA LEU A 11 -28.19 27.79 -53.61
C LEU A 11 -28.42 27.55 -52.11
N PHE A 12 -29.53 26.87 -51.85
CA PHE A 12 -30.02 26.27 -50.59
C PHE A 12 -28.99 25.41 -49.84
N MET A 13 -29.07 25.40 -48.50
CA MET A 13 -29.18 24.15 -47.71
C MET A 13 -29.62 24.44 -46.28
N GLY A 14 -30.63 23.69 -45.82
CA GLY A 14 -31.26 23.86 -44.51
C GLY A 14 -30.38 23.42 -43.35
N ILE A 15 -30.64 24.01 -42.18
CA ILE A 15 -30.18 23.49 -40.90
C ILE A 15 -31.43 23.21 -40.07
N ILE A 16 -31.76 21.92 -40.00
CA ILE A 16 -32.71 21.33 -39.07
C ILE A 16 -32.04 21.40 -37.69
N LEU A 17 -32.63 22.18 -36.78
CA LEU A 17 -32.23 22.23 -35.39
C LEU A 17 -32.95 21.09 -34.64
N THR A 18 -32.39 19.89 -34.66
CA THR A 18 -32.87 18.79 -33.80
C THR A 18 -32.18 18.83 -32.46
N CYS A 19 -32.99 19.13 -31.45
CA CYS A 19 -32.70 19.04 -30.03
C CYS A 19 -32.34 17.58 -29.67
N THR A 20 -31.08 17.31 -29.38
CA THR A 20 -30.64 16.05 -28.77
C THR A 20 -30.24 16.30 -27.32
N PHE A 21 -31.01 15.69 -26.42
CA PHE A 21 -30.69 15.54 -25.01
C PHE A 21 -29.31 14.88 -24.86
N LEU A 22 -28.35 15.61 -24.29
CA LEU A 22 -27.20 15.02 -23.64
C LEU A 22 -27.52 14.94 -22.15
N PHE A 23 -27.86 13.75 -21.67
CA PHE A 23 -27.69 13.41 -20.27
C PHE A 23 -26.17 13.32 -20.00
N SER A 24 -25.56 14.44 -19.62
CA SER A 24 -24.30 14.39 -18.90
C SER A 24 -24.61 13.95 -17.46
N ASN A 25 -24.42 12.66 -17.17
CA ASN A 25 -24.13 12.23 -15.81
C ASN A 25 -22.73 12.73 -15.44
N ALA A 26 -22.61 14.04 -15.25
CA ALA A 26 -21.65 14.57 -14.32
C ALA A 26 -22.17 14.14 -12.96
N PHE A 27 -21.64 13.04 -12.42
CA PHE A 27 -21.60 12.89 -10.97
C PHE A 27 -20.77 14.07 -10.49
N ALA A 28 -21.46 15.14 -10.11
CA ALA A 28 -20.86 16.19 -9.32
C ALA A 28 -20.26 15.49 -8.11
N LYS A 29 -18.94 15.52 -8.01
CA LYS A 29 -18.25 15.31 -6.75
C LYS A 29 -18.81 16.41 -5.86
N GLU A 30 -19.79 16.10 -5.01
CA GLU A 30 -20.30 17.07 -4.05
C GLU A 30 -19.07 17.60 -3.30
N ASN A 31 -18.88 18.91 -3.39
CA ASN A 31 -17.86 19.60 -2.63
C ASN A 31 -18.20 19.40 -1.15
N TYR A 32 -17.52 18.45 -0.51
CA TYR A 32 -17.58 18.14 0.92
C TYR A 32 -17.07 19.29 1.83
N SER A 33 -16.93 20.51 1.30
CA SER A 33 -16.35 21.65 2.01
C SER A 33 -17.36 22.59 2.67
N ASP A 34 -18.67 22.44 2.43
CA ASP A 34 -19.68 23.39 2.95
C ASP A 34 -20.82 22.71 3.72
N LYS A 35 -20.45 22.00 4.79
CA LYS A 35 -21.24 21.91 6.04
C LYS A 35 -20.32 21.48 7.17
N GLN A 36 -19.84 22.47 7.91
CA GLN A 36 -19.39 22.29 9.28
C GLN A 36 -20.61 21.90 10.13
N SER A 37 -21.06 20.65 10.01
CA SER A 37 -21.99 20.04 10.95
C SER A 37 -21.16 19.15 11.85
N ASN A 38 -20.94 19.59 13.09
CA ASN A 38 -20.25 18.81 14.10
C ASN A 38 -20.79 17.39 14.09
N MET A 39 -19.91 16.41 13.86
CA MET A 39 -20.22 14.99 14.00
C MET A 39 -20.96 14.78 15.33
N VAL A 40 -22.08 14.06 15.30
CA VAL A 40 -22.89 13.81 16.51
C VAL A 40 -22.53 12.50 17.18
N ASN A 41 -21.90 11.58 16.44
CA ASN A 41 -21.51 10.29 16.96
C ASN A 41 -20.32 9.69 16.17
N PHE A 42 -19.44 9.00 16.89
CA PHE A 42 -18.28 8.29 16.36
C PHE A 42 -18.23 6.88 16.94
N ASN A 43 -18.36 5.86 16.08
CA ASN A 43 -18.37 4.46 16.48
C ASN A 43 -17.38 3.63 15.66
N LEU A 44 -16.92 2.54 16.27
CA LEU A 44 -16.21 1.46 15.60
C LEU A 44 -17.15 0.26 15.40
N ASP A 45 -16.98 -0.48 14.31
CA ASP A 45 -17.71 -1.74 14.11
C ASP A 45 -17.19 -2.89 14.99
N LYS A 46 -15.96 -2.76 15.51
CA LYS A 46 -15.31 -3.70 16.43
C LYS A 46 -14.54 -2.93 17.51
N TYR A 47 -14.71 -3.36 18.76
CA TYR A 47 -13.97 -2.84 19.93
C TYR A 47 -12.98 -3.86 20.52
N PHE A 48 -13.07 -5.12 20.08
CA PHE A 48 -12.12 -6.18 20.41
C PHE A 48 -11.75 -6.94 19.14
N VAL A 49 -10.46 -7.14 18.91
CA VAL A 49 -9.93 -7.84 17.73
C VAL A 49 -8.90 -8.87 18.16
N GLN A 50 -9.03 -10.09 17.66
CA GLN A 50 -8.05 -11.14 17.84
C GLN A 50 -7.41 -11.48 16.50
N ILE A 51 -6.08 -11.41 16.42
CA ILE A 51 -5.30 -11.76 15.23
C ILE A 51 -4.52 -13.04 15.52
N GLN A 52 -4.61 -14.03 14.64
CA GLN A 52 -4.06 -15.35 14.92
C GLN A 52 -2.52 -15.35 14.96
N ASN A 53 -1.87 -14.71 13.99
CA ASN A 53 -0.41 -14.73 13.90
C ASN A 53 0.15 -13.37 13.47
N LYS A 54 1.42 -13.12 13.77
CA LYS A 54 2.24 -12.10 13.11
C LYS A 54 2.13 -12.18 11.58
N GLY A 55 2.08 -11.03 10.92
CA GLY A 55 1.93 -10.89 9.46
C GLY A 55 0.48 -10.89 8.98
N PHE A 56 -0.48 -11.28 9.83
CA PHE A 56 -1.91 -11.22 9.51
C PHE A 56 -2.48 -9.84 9.80
N SER A 57 -3.54 -9.48 9.09
CA SER A 57 -4.27 -8.24 9.31
C SER A 57 -5.75 -8.50 9.58
N GLU A 58 -6.31 -7.68 10.46
CA GLU A 58 -7.75 -7.51 10.64
C GLU A 58 -8.15 -6.09 10.31
N TYR A 59 -9.41 -5.88 9.93
CA TYR A 59 -9.93 -4.57 9.54
C TYR A 59 -11.08 -4.14 10.43
N VAL A 60 -11.08 -2.85 10.79
CA VAL A 60 -12.08 -2.17 11.61
C VAL A 60 -12.55 -0.93 10.86
N ASN A 61 -13.86 -0.70 10.85
CA ASN A 61 -14.46 0.49 10.28
C ASN A 61 -14.73 1.54 11.36
N ALA A 62 -14.18 2.73 11.15
CA ALA A 62 -14.49 3.95 11.88
C ALA A 62 -15.63 4.68 11.14
N ILE A 63 -16.76 4.83 11.82
CA ILE A 63 -17.98 5.41 11.23
C ILE A 63 -18.34 6.71 11.97
N ALA A 64 -18.39 7.80 11.21
CA ALA A 64 -18.89 9.10 11.64
C ALA A 64 -20.38 9.22 11.28
N THR A 65 -21.21 9.68 12.22
CA THR A 65 -22.63 10.00 11.98
C THR A 65 -22.88 11.48 12.17
N PHE A 66 -23.64 12.08 11.25
CA PHE A 66 -23.93 13.51 11.19
C PHE A 66 -25.37 13.84 11.62
N PRO A 67 -25.70 15.11 11.97
CA PRO A 67 -27.02 15.48 12.48
C PRO A 67 -28.21 15.13 11.57
N ASN A 68 -27.98 15.05 10.26
CA ASN A 68 -28.98 14.64 9.26
C ASN A 68 -29.22 13.12 9.21
N GLY A 69 -28.53 12.34 10.05
CA GLY A 69 -28.61 10.87 10.10
C GLY A 69 -27.70 10.15 9.10
N SER A 70 -26.99 10.85 8.21
CA SER A 70 -26.04 10.20 7.29
C SER A 70 -24.81 9.69 8.05
N SER A 71 -24.23 8.60 7.56
CA SER A 71 -22.99 8.03 8.11
C SER A 71 -21.94 7.83 7.02
N VAL A 72 -20.67 8.06 7.36
CA VAL A 72 -19.52 7.98 6.45
C VAL A 72 -18.43 7.14 7.11
N ASN A 73 -17.75 6.30 6.31
CA ASN A 73 -16.53 5.63 6.74
C ASN A 73 -15.36 6.64 6.69
N ILE A 74 -14.71 6.85 7.83
CA ILE A 74 -13.65 7.84 8.02
C ILE A 74 -12.30 7.18 8.30
N ASN A 75 -12.10 5.93 7.85
CA ASN A 75 -10.87 5.18 8.13
C ASN A 75 -9.61 5.95 7.72
N GLU A 76 -9.60 6.52 6.51
CA GLU A 76 -8.46 7.25 5.93
C GLU A 76 -8.22 8.60 6.59
N ASP A 77 -9.26 9.24 7.12
CA ASP A 77 -9.17 10.57 7.75
C ASP A 77 -8.90 10.48 9.26
N ALA A 78 -9.22 9.35 9.90
CA ALA A 78 -9.00 9.14 11.32
C ALA A 78 -7.53 8.89 11.65
N ILE A 79 -7.11 9.33 12.84
CA ILE A 79 -5.78 9.03 13.38
C ILE A 79 -5.86 7.71 14.14
N TRP A 80 -5.08 6.73 13.69
CA TRP A 80 -4.92 5.43 14.34
C TRP A 80 -3.60 5.41 15.09
N LYS A 81 -3.63 5.06 16.38
CA LYS A 81 -2.44 5.02 17.23
C LYS A 81 -2.43 3.78 18.09
N SER A 82 -1.41 2.94 17.93
CA SER A 82 -1.15 1.81 18.80
C SER A 82 -0.30 2.24 20.00
N ASP A 83 -0.63 1.73 21.18
CA ASP A 83 0.22 1.90 22.37
C ASP A 83 1.56 1.16 22.25
N ASN A 84 1.64 0.15 21.36
CA ASN A 84 2.86 -0.57 21.04
C ASN A 84 2.86 -1.07 19.59
N THR A 85 3.59 -0.36 18.72
CA THR A 85 3.73 -0.68 17.29
C THR A 85 4.46 -1.99 17.03
N ASP A 86 5.23 -2.50 18.01
CA ASP A 86 5.95 -3.76 17.86
C ASP A 86 5.01 -4.97 18.04
N ILE A 87 3.79 -4.75 18.57
CA ILE A 87 2.73 -5.76 18.67
C ILE A 87 1.72 -5.59 17.53
N VAL A 88 1.16 -4.39 17.35
CA VAL A 88 0.20 -4.09 16.27
C VAL A 88 0.52 -2.72 15.68
N TYR A 89 0.64 -2.69 14.35
CA TYR A 89 0.59 -1.47 13.56
C TYR A 89 -0.86 -1.19 13.17
N ALA A 90 -1.29 0.08 13.20
CA ALA A 90 -2.66 0.48 12.90
C ALA A 90 -2.68 1.73 12.02
N GLU A 91 -3.33 1.64 10.86
CA GLU A 91 -3.52 2.76 9.93
C GLU A 91 -4.72 2.47 9.02
N ASN A 92 -5.51 3.50 8.72
CA ASN A 92 -6.63 3.45 7.77
C ASN A 92 -7.58 2.26 8.00
N GLY A 93 -7.86 1.92 9.26
CA GLY A 93 -8.71 0.78 9.64
C GLY A 93 -8.04 -0.59 9.62
N ARG A 94 -6.81 -0.70 9.09
CA ARG A 94 -6.04 -1.95 9.09
C ARG A 94 -5.27 -2.10 10.40
N LEU A 95 -5.47 -3.23 11.08
CA LEU A 95 -4.69 -3.67 12.24
C LEU A 95 -3.76 -4.81 11.80
N LEU A 96 -2.48 -4.52 11.60
CA LEU A 96 -1.47 -5.47 11.18
C LEU A 96 -0.69 -5.99 12.40
N ALA A 97 -0.68 -7.31 12.60
CA ALA A 97 0.08 -7.94 13.67
C ALA A 97 1.59 -7.96 13.37
N MET A 98 2.37 -7.30 14.23
CA MET A 98 3.84 -7.21 14.15
C MET A 98 4.55 -8.17 15.10
N GLY A 99 3.87 -8.55 16.19
CA GLY A 99 4.38 -9.48 17.21
C GLY A 99 3.27 -9.97 18.13
N LYS A 100 3.55 -11.03 18.89
CA LYS A 100 2.60 -11.59 19.87
C LYS A 100 2.40 -10.64 21.05
N GLY A 101 1.16 -10.48 21.50
CA GLY A 101 0.86 -9.72 22.70
C GLY A 101 -0.55 -9.15 22.74
N THR A 102 -0.78 -8.22 23.65
CA THR A 102 -2.04 -7.47 23.76
C THR A 102 -1.72 -5.99 23.82
N VAL A 103 -2.47 -5.18 23.08
CA VAL A 103 -2.24 -3.74 22.95
C VAL A 103 -3.57 -3.02 22.72
N LYS A 104 -3.64 -1.77 23.16
CA LYS A 104 -4.76 -0.88 22.84
C LYS A 104 -4.42 -0.04 21.62
N VAL A 105 -5.40 0.09 20.72
CA VAL A 105 -5.33 0.99 19.58
C VAL A 105 -6.37 2.09 19.78
N SER A 106 -5.89 3.33 19.87
CA SER A 106 -6.73 4.53 19.91
C SER A 106 -7.06 4.97 18.49
N VAL A 107 -8.32 5.30 18.24
CA VAL A 107 -8.79 5.91 16.98
C VAL A 107 -9.39 7.27 17.33
N SER A 108 -8.96 8.34 16.66
CA SER A 108 -9.46 9.68 16.94
C SER A 108 -9.74 10.49 15.68
N TYR A 109 -10.84 11.25 15.70
CA TYR A 109 -11.28 12.12 14.61
C TYR A 109 -12.08 13.29 15.18
N GLU A 110 -11.76 14.52 14.77
CA GLU A 110 -12.44 15.76 15.18
C GLU A 110 -12.72 15.90 16.69
N GLY A 111 -11.76 15.48 17.53
CA GLY A 111 -11.86 15.55 18.99
C GLY A 111 -12.58 14.38 19.66
N PHE A 112 -13.21 13.49 18.88
CA PHE A 112 -13.74 12.22 19.37
C PHE A 112 -12.66 11.15 19.42
N LYS A 113 -12.80 10.20 20.34
CA LYS A 113 -11.85 9.11 20.54
C LYS A 113 -12.56 7.81 20.90
N GLN A 114 -12.14 6.73 20.26
CA GLN A 114 -12.51 5.36 20.58
C GLN A 114 -11.26 4.51 20.81
N THR A 115 -11.43 3.31 21.37
CA THR A 115 -10.31 2.40 21.65
C THR A 115 -10.69 0.96 21.32
N ILE A 116 -9.73 0.24 20.74
CA ILE A 116 -9.84 -1.16 20.37
C ILE A 116 -8.85 -1.95 21.24
N ASP A 117 -9.32 -3.02 21.86
CA ASP A 117 -8.45 -4.02 22.48
C ASP A 117 -8.03 -5.06 21.44
N VAL A 118 -6.73 -5.15 21.17
CA VAL A 118 -6.19 -6.05 20.15
C VAL A 118 -5.32 -7.12 20.81
N LYS A 119 -5.54 -8.39 20.46
CA LYS A 119 -4.75 -9.53 20.94
C LYS A 119 -4.18 -10.32 19.77
N VAL A 120 -2.86 -10.40 19.68
CA VAL A 120 -2.14 -11.25 18.73
C VAL A 120 -1.71 -12.52 19.44
N LEU A 121 -2.12 -13.68 18.92
CA LEU A 121 -1.95 -14.95 19.63
C LEU A 121 -0.56 -15.56 19.46
N ASN A 122 -0.01 -15.54 18.25
CA ASN A 122 1.23 -16.24 17.92
C ASN A 122 2.23 -15.35 17.16
N ASP A 123 3.50 -15.67 17.33
CA ASP A 123 4.62 -15.07 16.60
C ASP A 123 5.37 -16.16 15.84
N ILE A 124 4.74 -16.63 14.75
CA ILE A 124 5.30 -17.66 13.88
C ILE A 124 6.09 -16.95 12.77
N ASN A 125 7.35 -17.32 12.60
CA ASN A 125 8.16 -16.85 11.46
C ASN A 125 7.80 -17.63 10.19
N TYR A 126 6.75 -17.19 9.51
CA TYR A 126 6.26 -17.81 8.28
C TYR A 126 7.23 -17.67 7.10
N GLU A 127 8.05 -16.61 7.05
CA GLU A 127 9.09 -16.47 6.02
C GLU A 127 10.07 -17.65 6.11
N LYS A 128 10.62 -17.89 7.31
CA LYS A 128 11.52 -19.02 7.56
C LYS A 128 10.85 -20.37 7.29
N LEU A 129 9.58 -20.53 7.71
CA LEU A 129 8.82 -21.76 7.46
C LEU A 129 8.67 -22.01 5.96
N ASN A 130 8.16 -21.04 5.21
CA ASN A 130 7.93 -21.16 3.77
C ASN A 130 9.23 -21.37 3.00
N HIS A 131 10.31 -20.65 3.34
CA HIS A 131 11.63 -20.87 2.75
C HIS A 131 12.18 -22.27 3.04
N SER A 132 11.95 -22.82 4.24
CA SER A 132 12.37 -24.20 4.56
C SER A 132 11.62 -25.24 3.72
N ILE A 133 10.32 -25.03 3.49
CA ILE A 133 9.49 -25.89 2.63
C ILE A 133 10.00 -25.82 1.19
N LYS A 134 10.21 -24.61 0.64
CA LYS A 134 10.76 -24.40 -0.71
C LYS A 134 12.11 -25.09 -0.90
N LYS A 135 13.02 -24.96 0.06
CA LYS A 135 14.34 -25.61 -0.01
C LYS A 135 14.19 -27.13 -0.05
N SER A 136 13.32 -27.70 0.79
CA SER A 136 13.09 -29.15 0.80
C SER A 136 12.48 -29.68 -0.50
N SER A 137 11.60 -28.92 -1.16
CA SER A 137 11.08 -29.31 -2.48
C SER A 137 12.14 -29.19 -3.57
N ASN A 138 12.98 -28.17 -3.51
CA ASN A 138 14.01 -27.91 -4.53
C ASN A 138 15.24 -28.79 -4.38
N GLU A 139 15.58 -29.32 -3.20
CA GLU A 139 16.67 -30.30 -3.05
C GLU A 139 16.42 -31.61 -3.83
N SER A 140 15.17 -31.88 -4.23
CA SER A 140 14.81 -33.01 -5.10
C SER A 140 14.95 -32.74 -6.60
N VAL A 141 15.22 -31.49 -7.00
CA VAL A 141 15.38 -31.06 -8.39
C VAL A 141 16.63 -30.18 -8.47
N MET A 142 17.69 -30.66 -9.13
CA MET A 142 18.95 -29.92 -9.34
C MET A 142 18.74 -28.62 -10.16
N ALA A 143 18.11 -27.59 -9.58
CA ALA A 143 17.71 -26.38 -10.29
C ALA A 143 18.68 -25.23 -10.00
N ALA A 144 19.21 -24.63 -11.08
CA ALA A 144 19.87 -23.35 -11.03
C ALA A 144 18.90 -22.27 -10.54
N SER A 145 19.37 -21.34 -9.70
CA SER A 145 18.57 -20.22 -9.19
C SER A 145 17.92 -19.45 -10.34
N THR A 146 16.62 -19.18 -10.24
CA THR A 146 15.91 -18.37 -11.23
C THR A 146 16.04 -16.88 -10.94
N TRP A 147 15.67 -16.03 -11.90
CA TRP A 147 15.55 -14.59 -11.65
C TRP A 147 14.44 -14.26 -10.63
N ARG A 148 13.44 -15.15 -10.45
CA ARG A 148 12.40 -14.99 -9.42
C ARG A 148 13.00 -15.14 -8.02
N ASP A 149 13.92 -16.10 -7.86
CA ASP A 149 14.65 -16.34 -6.61
C ASP A 149 15.53 -15.13 -6.24
N ASP A 150 16.09 -14.43 -7.24
CA ASP A 150 16.85 -13.19 -6.98
C ASP A 150 15.93 -12.06 -6.48
N ILE A 151 14.73 -11.93 -7.05
CA ILE A 151 13.74 -10.92 -6.62
C ILE A 151 13.33 -11.15 -5.17
N THR A 152 12.91 -12.36 -4.82
CA THR A 152 12.50 -12.68 -3.44
C THR A 152 13.67 -12.75 -2.49
N GLY A 153 14.84 -13.19 -2.94
CA GLY A 153 16.08 -13.10 -2.19
C GLY A 153 16.42 -11.66 -1.82
N LYS A 154 16.27 -10.71 -2.74
CA LYS A 154 16.50 -9.30 -2.48
C LYS A 154 15.43 -8.69 -1.55
N ALA A 155 14.16 -9.03 -1.75
CA ALA A 155 13.09 -8.63 -0.84
C ALA A 155 13.32 -9.16 0.59
N SER A 156 13.74 -10.42 0.74
CA SER A 156 14.10 -11.03 2.04
C SER A 156 15.30 -10.33 2.68
N ARG A 157 16.34 -9.95 1.92
CA ARG A 157 17.48 -9.18 2.45
C ARG A 157 17.06 -7.81 2.96
N MET A 158 16.20 -7.09 2.23
CA MET A 158 15.66 -5.80 2.71
C MET A 158 14.78 -5.96 3.94
N LEU A 159 14.03 -7.08 4.06
CA LEU A 159 13.19 -7.37 5.21
C LEU A 159 14.00 -7.75 6.46
N ASN A 160 15.04 -8.56 6.29
CA ASN A 160 15.84 -9.12 7.38
C ASN A 160 17.11 -8.32 7.70
N TYR A 161 17.31 -7.15 7.08
CA TYR A 161 18.51 -6.34 7.31
C TYR A 161 18.61 -5.90 8.77
N ALA A 162 19.58 -6.44 9.50
CA ALA A 162 19.76 -6.15 10.93
C ALA A 162 20.61 -4.90 11.12
N TRP A 163 20.15 -3.97 11.96
CA TRP A 163 20.89 -2.75 12.27
C TRP A 163 20.54 -2.23 13.68
N THR A 164 21.43 -1.43 14.25
CA THR A 164 21.23 -0.81 15.58
C THR A 164 21.58 0.67 15.48
N PRO A 165 20.61 1.60 15.62
CA PRO A 165 20.90 3.02 15.60
C PRO A 165 21.75 3.41 16.83
N THR A 166 22.68 4.33 16.62
CA THR A 166 23.51 4.94 17.68
C THR A 166 22.87 6.19 18.27
N ARG A 167 21.82 6.73 17.62
CA ARG A 167 21.00 7.86 18.09
C ARG A 167 19.53 7.59 17.75
N ASN A 168 18.60 8.20 18.47
CA ASN A 168 17.18 8.07 18.13
C ASN A 168 16.93 8.59 16.70
N LEU A 169 16.26 7.79 15.89
CA LEU A 169 15.88 8.13 14.52
C LEU A 169 14.35 8.09 14.42
N PRO A 170 13.66 9.16 13.96
CA PRO A 170 12.20 9.11 13.86
C PRO A 170 11.77 8.03 12.87
N LYS A 171 10.75 7.26 13.25
CA LYS A 171 10.00 6.43 12.29
C LYS A 171 9.17 7.35 11.40
N TYR A 172 8.67 6.85 10.27
CA TYR A 172 7.74 7.62 9.45
C TYR A 172 6.52 8.04 10.28
N ASN A 173 6.13 9.31 10.17
CA ASN A 173 5.10 9.93 10.99
C ASN A 173 5.36 9.76 12.49
N SER A 174 6.53 10.21 12.98
CA SER A 174 7.00 9.92 14.34
C SER A 174 6.11 10.45 15.46
N SER A 175 5.22 11.40 15.20
CA SER A 175 4.18 11.84 16.14
C SER A 175 3.18 10.73 16.48
N VAL A 176 2.98 9.79 15.56
CA VAL A 176 2.13 8.61 15.70
C VAL A 176 2.97 7.38 16.02
N ASN A 177 4.03 7.14 15.25
CA ASN A 177 4.78 5.87 15.26
C ASN A 177 6.02 5.86 16.17
N GLY A 178 6.43 7.01 16.70
CA GLY A 178 7.59 7.13 17.58
C GLY A 178 8.94 7.06 16.86
N TYR A 179 9.92 6.43 17.50
CA TYR A 179 11.32 6.43 17.07
C TYR A 179 11.90 5.01 17.01
N PHE A 180 12.90 4.82 16.16
CA PHE A 180 13.91 3.79 16.34
C PHE A 180 14.84 4.25 17.46
N THR A 181 14.82 3.55 18.58
CA THR A 181 15.54 3.92 19.81
C THR A 181 17.01 3.54 19.72
N ALA A 182 17.89 4.45 20.11
CA ALA A 182 19.33 4.19 20.16
C ALA A 182 19.66 2.93 20.98
N GLY A 183 20.52 2.07 20.44
CA GLY A 183 20.94 0.83 21.08
C GLY A 183 19.97 -0.35 20.93
N THR A 184 18.80 -0.14 20.34
CA THR A 184 17.84 -1.22 20.05
C THR A 184 18.09 -1.81 18.67
N MET A 185 18.26 -3.13 18.56
CA MET A 185 18.39 -3.78 17.26
C MET A 185 17.03 -3.86 16.54
N TYR A 186 17.02 -3.48 15.27
CA TYR A 186 15.86 -3.58 14.37
C TYR A 186 16.19 -4.44 13.16
N TYR A 187 15.14 -4.96 12.52
CA TYR A 187 15.23 -5.73 11.28
C TYR A 187 14.40 -5.05 10.20
N GLY A 188 15.04 -4.81 9.07
CA GLY A 188 14.42 -4.24 7.88
C GLY A 188 14.93 -2.85 7.53
N VAL A 189 14.92 -2.53 6.24
CA VAL A 189 15.20 -1.18 5.74
C VAL A 189 14.04 -0.25 6.12
N PRO A 190 14.28 0.89 6.79
CA PRO A 190 13.21 1.78 7.25
C PRO A 190 12.33 2.34 6.13
N TYR A 191 11.07 2.61 6.46
CA TYR A 191 10.17 3.29 5.55
C TYR A 191 10.52 4.77 5.38
N THR A 192 10.51 5.26 4.14
CA THR A 192 10.59 6.69 3.85
C THR A 192 9.93 7.03 2.52
N THR A 193 9.38 8.24 2.41
CA THR A 193 8.83 8.79 1.16
C THR A 193 9.70 9.93 0.61
N THR A 194 11.00 9.88 0.89
CA THR A 194 11.97 10.84 0.35
C THR A 194 12.01 10.79 -1.18
N ASP A 195 12.66 11.77 -1.78
CA ASP A 195 12.98 11.76 -3.21
C ASP A 195 13.56 10.40 -3.64
N ARG A 196 13.23 9.98 -4.87
CA ARG A 196 13.63 8.67 -5.42
C ARG A 196 15.15 8.44 -5.39
N ASN A 197 15.95 9.51 -5.46
CA ASN A 197 17.41 9.41 -5.39
C ASN A 197 17.95 9.15 -3.96
N MET A 198 17.11 9.37 -2.93
CA MET A 198 17.46 9.09 -1.54
C MET A 198 16.91 7.74 -1.06
N GLN A 199 16.02 7.12 -1.85
CA GLN A 199 15.57 5.76 -1.57
C GLN A 199 16.70 4.76 -1.84
N VAL A 200 16.81 3.75 -0.99
CA VAL A 200 17.89 2.76 -0.98
C VAL A 200 17.36 1.36 -0.68
N ASP A 201 18.05 0.35 -1.20
CA ASP A 201 17.91 -1.04 -0.76
C ASP A 201 18.75 -1.32 0.49
N GLU A 202 18.92 -2.58 0.87
CA GLU A 202 19.71 -2.98 2.04
C GLU A 202 21.18 -2.58 1.93
N THR A 203 21.73 -2.63 0.71
CA THR A 203 23.14 -2.31 0.47
C THR A 203 23.34 -0.80 0.50
N GLY A 204 22.44 -0.04 -0.11
CA GLY A 204 22.46 1.43 -0.02
C GLY A 204 22.26 1.90 1.43
N PHE A 205 21.38 1.26 2.19
CA PHE A 205 21.15 1.59 3.59
C PHE A 205 22.38 1.32 4.46
N TYR A 206 23.11 0.22 4.21
CA TYR A 206 24.40 -0.06 4.85
C TYR A 206 25.39 1.12 4.71
N TYR A 207 25.56 1.64 3.50
CA TYR A 207 26.45 2.79 3.27
C TYR A 207 25.88 4.07 3.90
N ALA A 208 24.57 4.28 3.78
CA ALA A 208 23.91 5.48 4.29
C ALA A 208 24.09 5.67 5.81
N MET A 209 24.18 4.59 6.59
CA MET A 209 24.43 4.67 8.04
C MET A 209 25.74 5.38 8.42
N SER A 210 26.69 5.48 7.48
CA SER A 210 27.95 6.21 7.67
C SER A 210 27.88 7.70 7.30
N TYR A 211 26.81 8.13 6.64
CA TYR A 211 26.68 9.52 6.18
C TYR A 211 26.44 10.48 7.35
N SER A 212 26.99 11.68 7.22
CA SER A 212 26.92 12.70 8.27
C SER A 212 25.48 13.17 8.55
N ASP A 213 24.60 13.07 7.57
CA ASP A 213 23.19 13.45 7.62
C ASP A 213 22.23 12.27 7.84
N PHE A 214 22.73 11.06 8.12
CA PHE A 214 21.89 9.87 8.35
C PHE A 214 20.83 10.09 9.44
N TYR A 215 21.21 10.74 10.55
CA TYR A 215 20.31 11.08 11.67
C TYR A 215 19.64 12.45 11.52
N THR A 216 19.80 13.11 10.37
CA THR A 216 19.08 14.35 10.05
C THR A 216 17.79 13.96 9.37
N PRO A 217 16.63 13.90 10.07
CA PRO A 217 15.41 13.37 9.49
C PRO A 217 14.94 14.20 8.30
N TRP A 218 14.17 13.55 7.42
CA TRP A 218 13.47 14.24 6.35
C TRP A 218 12.03 14.56 6.80
N SER A 219 11.47 15.66 6.29
CA SER A 219 10.11 16.08 6.56
C SER A 219 9.45 16.62 5.30
N ASN A 220 8.20 16.24 5.07
CA ASN A 220 7.34 16.84 4.02
C ASN A 220 6.45 17.97 4.57
N GLY A 221 6.72 18.47 5.77
CA GLY A 221 5.93 19.50 6.46
C GLY A 221 4.85 18.94 7.39
N THR A 222 4.35 17.72 7.14
CA THR A 222 3.32 17.08 7.99
C THR A 222 3.84 15.84 8.72
N LYS A 223 4.73 15.08 8.09
CA LYS A 223 5.30 13.84 8.60
C LYS A 223 6.83 13.91 8.59
N THR A 224 7.42 13.45 9.67
CA THR A 224 8.86 13.20 9.82
C THR A 224 9.18 11.75 9.49
N MET A 225 10.38 11.47 8.97
CA MET A 225 10.79 10.11 8.61
C MET A 225 12.32 9.98 8.49
N PRO A 226 12.85 8.74 8.43
CA PRO A 226 14.24 8.48 8.06
C PRO A 226 14.60 9.13 6.72
N ARG A 227 15.82 9.63 6.59
CA ARG A 227 16.31 10.20 5.32
C ARG A 227 16.61 9.12 4.27
N TYR A 228 17.01 7.93 4.73
CA TYR A 228 17.38 6.80 3.89
C TYR A 228 16.51 5.60 4.26
N GLY A 229 15.98 4.94 3.24
CA GLY A 229 15.02 3.86 3.36
C GLY A 229 14.35 3.59 2.02
N ASN A 230 13.17 3.00 2.04
CA ASN A 230 12.33 2.93 0.83
C ASN A 230 10.83 2.92 1.18
N ASP A 231 10.00 3.34 0.24
CA ASP A 231 8.55 3.13 0.31
C ASP A 231 8.14 1.79 -0.32
N CYS A 232 6.83 1.52 -0.42
CA CYS A 232 6.32 0.27 -1.00
C CYS A 232 6.73 0.05 -2.45
N SER A 233 6.79 1.13 -3.23
CA SER A 233 7.16 1.10 -4.64
C SER A 233 8.67 1.08 -4.85
N GLY A 234 9.44 1.76 -4.02
CA GLY A 234 10.89 1.65 -3.94
C GLY A 234 11.32 0.25 -3.53
N PHE A 235 10.74 -0.33 -2.49
CA PHE A 235 10.99 -1.71 -2.07
C PHE A 235 10.76 -2.69 -3.22
N SER A 236 9.61 -2.59 -3.88
CA SER A 236 9.28 -3.46 -5.01
C SER A 236 10.20 -3.25 -6.21
N SER A 237 10.58 -2.00 -6.49
CA SER A 237 11.56 -1.65 -7.54
C SER A 237 12.93 -2.24 -7.25
N PHE A 238 13.41 -2.11 -6.01
CA PHE A 238 14.69 -2.66 -5.59
C PHE A 238 14.69 -4.18 -5.62
N ALA A 239 13.61 -4.83 -5.17
CA ALA A 239 13.44 -6.28 -5.31
C ALA A 239 13.52 -6.70 -6.78
N TRP A 240 12.89 -5.94 -7.67
CA TRP A 240 12.99 -6.12 -9.12
C TRP A 240 14.34 -5.71 -9.73
N GLY A 241 15.29 -5.17 -8.96
CA GLY A 241 16.58 -4.71 -9.48
C GLY A 241 16.47 -3.54 -10.48
N ILE A 242 15.45 -2.69 -10.34
CA ILE A 242 15.24 -1.50 -11.18
C ILE A 242 15.34 -0.21 -10.34
N TYR A 243 15.56 0.92 -11.02
CA TYR A 243 15.53 2.23 -10.38
C TYR A 243 14.15 2.50 -9.76
N PRO A 244 14.06 3.14 -8.57
CA PRO A 244 12.79 3.39 -7.88
C PRO A 244 11.70 3.97 -8.78
N GLN A 245 10.59 3.25 -8.86
CA GLN A 245 9.36 3.64 -9.55
C GLN A 245 8.28 4.00 -8.51
N THR A 246 7.24 4.72 -8.93
CA THR A 246 6.01 4.88 -8.14
C THR A 246 4.98 3.81 -8.48
N THR A 247 3.99 3.60 -7.62
CA THR A 247 2.81 2.76 -7.91
C THR A 247 2.15 3.13 -9.25
N TYR A 248 2.06 4.42 -9.55
CA TYR A 248 1.57 4.93 -10.83
C TYR A 248 2.41 4.46 -12.02
N ASP A 249 3.74 4.50 -11.90
CA ASP A 249 4.65 4.01 -12.95
C ASP A 249 4.49 2.50 -13.18
N PHE A 250 4.26 1.69 -12.13
CA PHE A 250 3.95 0.26 -12.27
C PHE A 250 2.64 0.03 -13.04
N ILE A 251 1.58 0.75 -12.68
CA ILE A 251 0.27 0.64 -13.35
C ILE A 251 0.37 1.08 -14.82
N ASN A 252 1.00 2.22 -15.10
CA ASN A 252 1.23 2.70 -16.45
C ASN A 252 2.16 1.80 -17.25
N GLY A 253 3.14 1.17 -16.60
CA GLY A 253 4.02 0.20 -17.22
C GLY A 253 3.25 -0.98 -17.83
N VAL A 254 2.14 -1.41 -17.22
CA VAL A 254 1.26 -2.43 -17.81
C VAL A 254 0.50 -1.86 -19.01
N ALA A 255 -0.07 -0.65 -18.88
CA ALA A 255 -0.80 -0.01 -19.99
C ALA A 255 0.09 0.20 -21.23
N ASN A 256 1.39 0.42 -21.02
CA ASN A 256 2.40 0.63 -22.06
C ASN A 256 3.21 -0.63 -22.42
N ASN A 257 2.82 -1.82 -21.96
CA ASN A 257 3.50 -3.10 -22.20
C ASN A 257 4.97 -3.18 -21.72
N THR A 258 5.39 -2.31 -20.81
CA THR A 258 6.69 -2.42 -20.09
C THR A 258 6.67 -3.58 -19.09
N TYR A 259 5.53 -3.79 -18.43
CA TYR A 259 5.31 -4.91 -17.51
C TYR A 259 4.14 -5.77 -18.00
N ARG A 260 4.14 -7.04 -17.64
CA ARG A 260 3.06 -7.96 -18.01
C ARG A 260 1.99 -7.95 -16.92
N LYS A 261 0.72 -7.93 -17.34
CA LYS A 261 -0.38 -8.30 -16.45
C LYS A 261 -0.31 -9.80 -16.14
N VAL A 262 -0.64 -10.16 -14.91
CA VAL A 262 -0.80 -11.57 -14.51
C VAL A 262 -2.29 -11.89 -14.52
N GLY A 263 -2.71 -12.87 -15.33
CA GLY A 263 -4.13 -13.17 -15.52
C GLY A 263 -4.84 -12.16 -16.42
N SER A 264 -6.17 -12.06 -16.26
CA SER A 264 -7.04 -11.28 -17.13
C SER A 264 -7.95 -10.37 -16.33
N TYR A 265 -7.65 -9.07 -16.37
CA TYR A 265 -8.42 -8.00 -15.75
C TYR A 265 -8.25 -6.71 -16.55
N ASN A 266 -9.17 -5.75 -16.36
CA ASN A 266 -9.03 -4.40 -16.89
C ASN A 266 -8.09 -3.58 -15.99
N VAL A 267 -6.97 -3.08 -16.53
CA VAL A 267 -5.96 -2.36 -15.74
C VAL A 267 -6.51 -1.04 -15.17
N ASN A 268 -7.33 -0.32 -15.93
CA ASN A 268 -7.83 0.99 -15.50
C ASN A 268 -9.05 0.87 -14.58
N SER A 269 -9.83 -0.19 -14.73
CA SER A 269 -11.06 -0.44 -13.98
C SER A 269 -11.24 -1.93 -13.67
N PRO A 270 -10.38 -2.51 -12.82
CA PRO A 270 -10.46 -3.93 -12.51
C PRO A 270 -11.73 -4.26 -11.72
N SER A 271 -12.36 -5.39 -12.01
CA SER A 271 -13.43 -5.95 -11.17
C SER A 271 -12.83 -6.89 -10.13
N THR A 272 -13.49 -7.03 -8.97
CA THR A 272 -13.04 -7.95 -7.92
C THR A 272 -13.01 -9.40 -8.39
N SER A 273 -13.99 -9.82 -9.20
CA SER A 273 -14.07 -11.18 -9.75
C SER A 273 -12.92 -11.50 -10.70
N ASP A 274 -12.54 -10.56 -11.56
CA ASP A 274 -11.42 -10.73 -12.50
C ASP A 274 -10.09 -10.81 -11.74
N LEU A 275 -9.93 -9.98 -10.71
CA LEU A 275 -8.74 -9.99 -9.85
C LEU A 275 -8.60 -11.31 -9.10
N ILE A 276 -9.67 -11.80 -8.45
CA ILE A 276 -9.67 -13.11 -7.75
C ILE A 276 -9.23 -14.22 -8.70
N SER A 277 -9.80 -14.25 -9.92
CA SER A 277 -9.44 -15.24 -10.93
C SER A 277 -7.99 -15.12 -11.37
N SER A 278 -7.48 -13.90 -11.46
CA SER A 278 -6.10 -13.60 -11.89
C SER A 278 -5.05 -13.98 -10.84
N TYR A 279 -5.35 -13.86 -9.55
CA TYR A 279 -4.40 -14.19 -8.48
C TYR A 279 -3.97 -15.65 -8.47
N ALA A 280 -4.79 -16.58 -8.97
CA ALA A 280 -4.39 -17.98 -9.15
C ALA A 280 -3.17 -18.16 -10.06
N SER A 281 -2.83 -17.15 -10.88
CA SER A 281 -1.67 -17.15 -11.78
C SER A 281 -0.44 -16.42 -11.23
N LEU A 282 -0.53 -15.83 -10.04
CA LEU A 282 0.59 -15.18 -9.38
C LEU A 282 1.73 -16.17 -9.12
N GLN A 283 2.93 -15.73 -9.43
CA GLN A 283 4.17 -16.43 -9.19
C GLN A 283 5.04 -15.65 -8.21
N GLU A 284 6.03 -16.35 -7.67
CA GLU A 284 7.09 -15.76 -6.86
C GLU A 284 7.77 -14.59 -7.58
N GLY A 285 7.96 -13.47 -6.89
CA GLY A 285 8.56 -12.25 -7.43
C GLY A 285 7.62 -11.38 -8.25
N ASP A 286 6.39 -11.81 -8.55
CA ASP A 286 5.35 -10.90 -9.05
C ASP A 286 5.02 -9.86 -7.98
N VAL A 287 4.38 -8.76 -8.38
CA VAL A 287 3.85 -7.75 -7.44
C VAL A 287 2.36 -7.62 -7.60
N VAL A 288 1.70 -7.11 -6.57
CA VAL A 288 0.35 -6.59 -6.69
C VAL A 288 0.32 -5.13 -6.30
N VAL A 289 -0.45 -4.30 -7.02
CA VAL A 289 -0.42 -2.84 -6.87
C VAL A 289 -1.79 -2.16 -6.94
N THR A 290 -2.02 -1.20 -6.05
CA THR A 290 -3.12 -0.24 -6.09
C THR A 290 -2.59 1.14 -6.48
N GLY A 291 -3.45 2.18 -6.46
CA GLY A 291 -2.95 3.55 -6.62
C GLY A 291 -1.99 3.99 -5.52
N GLU A 292 -2.06 3.37 -4.34
CA GLU A 292 -1.41 3.86 -3.12
C GLU A 292 -0.40 2.89 -2.53
N HIS A 293 -0.55 1.58 -2.77
CA HIS A 293 0.26 0.56 -2.12
C HIS A 293 0.60 -0.60 -3.04
N MET A 294 1.69 -1.29 -2.73
CA MET A 294 2.10 -2.52 -3.41
C MET A 294 2.99 -3.40 -2.56
N PHE A 295 3.10 -4.67 -2.93
CA PHE A 295 3.97 -5.64 -2.28
C PHE A 295 4.41 -6.76 -3.24
N VAL A 296 5.51 -7.42 -2.88
CA VAL A 296 6.15 -8.47 -3.68
C VAL A 296 5.68 -9.85 -3.19
N ILE A 297 5.16 -10.66 -4.10
CA ILE A 297 4.68 -12.01 -3.81
C ILE A 297 5.85 -12.95 -3.57
N ASP A 298 5.80 -13.69 -2.47
CA ASP A 298 6.77 -14.75 -2.15
C ASP A 298 6.20 -16.14 -2.44
N THR A 299 5.03 -16.43 -1.90
CA THR A 299 4.32 -17.70 -2.15
C THR A 299 2.87 -17.45 -2.52
N ASN A 300 2.35 -18.30 -3.40
CA ASN A 300 0.96 -18.29 -3.79
C ASN A 300 0.33 -19.67 -3.53
N ASN A 301 -0.64 -19.72 -2.63
CA ASN A 301 -1.45 -20.91 -2.40
C ASN A 301 -2.81 -20.74 -3.08
N SER A 302 -2.87 -21.14 -4.35
CA SER A 302 -4.08 -21.00 -5.16
C SER A 302 -5.24 -21.87 -4.68
N SER A 303 -4.97 -23.06 -4.11
CA SER A 303 -6.00 -23.92 -3.54
C SER A 303 -6.63 -23.31 -2.28
N GLY A 304 -5.83 -22.62 -1.46
CA GLY A 304 -6.29 -21.89 -0.28
C GLY A 304 -6.75 -20.46 -0.56
N SER A 305 -6.54 -19.96 -1.78
CA SER A 305 -6.84 -18.58 -2.19
C SER A 305 -6.16 -17.51 -1.31
N TYR A 306 -4.86 -17.68 -1.05
CA TYR A 306 -4.05 -16.72 -0.31
C TYR A 306 -2.61 -16.67 -0.79
N VAL A 307 -1.93 -15.58 -0.45
CA VAL A 307 -0.51 -15.36 -0.71
C VAL A 307 0.23 -15.00 0.58
N TRP A 308 1.54 -15.25 0.56
CA TRP A 308 2.48 -14.56 1.44
C TRP A 308 3.31 -13.59 0.62
N ALA A 309 3.59 -12.42 1.20
CA ALA A 309 4.27 -11.35 0.50
C ALA A 309 5.25 -10.58 1.39
N PHE A 310 6.30 -10.05 0.78
CA PHE A 310 7.14 -9.01 1.36
C PHE A 310 6.47 -7.66 1.17
N GLU A 311 6.08 -7.04 2.27
CA GLU A 311 5.30 -5.81 2.29
C GLU A 311 6.06 -4.74 3.07
N GLN A 312 6.46 -3.66 2.39
CA GLN A 312 7.03 -2.50 3.08
C GLN A 312 5.89 -1.69 3.71
N THR A 313 5.90 -1.55 5.03
CA THR A 313 4.86 -0.83 5.79
C THR A 313 5.43 0.46 6.38
N PRO A 314 4.62 1.42 6.85
CA PRO A 314 5.12 2.72 7.30
C PRO A 314 5.99 2.77 8.58
N THR A 315 6.74 1.72 8.87
CA THR A 315 7.89 1.76 9.80
C THR A 315 9.02 0.86 9.30
N LEU A 316 8.72 -0.42 9.13
CA LEU A 316 9.62 -1.48 8.68
C LEU A 316 8.87 -2.47 7.78
N PRO A 317 9.56 -3.22 6.92
CA PRO A 317 8.96 -4.26 6.11
C PRO A 317 8.49 -5.45 6.97
N VAL A 318 7.43 -6.11 6.51
CA VAL A 318 6.81 -7.27 7.15
C VAL A 318 6.61 -8.39 6.12
N TYR A 319 6.65 -9.62 6.61
CA TYR A 319 6.19 -10.77 5.85
C TYR A 319 4.70 -10.98 6.14
N SER A 320 3.87 -10.63 5.16
CA SER A 320 2.43 -10.45 5.33
C SER A 320 1.63 -11.55 4.66
N TYR A 321 0.48 -11.86 5.26
CA TYR A 321 -0.51 -12.79 4.73
C TYR A 321 -1.68 -12.02 4.13
N HIS A 322 -2.08 -12.37 2.91
CA HIS A 322 -3.23 -11.77 2.25
C HIS A 322 -4.09 -12.83 1.57
N THR A 323 -5.39 -12.82 1.84
CA THR A 323 -6.35 -13.60 1.05
C THR A 323 -6.62 -12.92 -0.29
N TYR A 324 -7.03 -13.71 -1.29
CA TYR A 324 -7.46 -13.19 -2.58
C TYR A 324 -8.62 -12.21 -2.43
N SER A 325 -9.55 -12.48 -1.51
CA SER A 325 -10.67 -11.57 -1.26
C SER A 325 -10.20 -10.23 -0.73
N GLN A 326 -9.26 -10.20 0.22
CA GLN A 326 -8.72 -8.94 0.76
C GLN A 326 -8.01 -8.13 -0.34
N MET A 327 -7.16 -8.77 -1.13
CA MET A 327 -6.48 -8.11 -2.25
C MET A 327 -7.48 -7.59 -3.30
N ALA A 328 -8.49 -8.38 -3.65
CA ALA A 328 -9.49 -7.97 -4.62
C ALA A 328 -10.34 -6.78 -4.12
N SER A 329 -10.74 -6.78 -2.85
CA SER A 329 -11.44 -5.65 -2.23
C SER A 329 -10.62 -4.36 -2.26
N GLY A 330 -9.29 -4.46 -2.13
CA GLY A 330 -8.36 -3.34 -2.31
C GLY A 330 -8.02 -3.01 -3.76
N LEU A 331 -8.58 -3.74 -4.73
CA LEU A 331 -8.31 -3.59 -6.17
C LEU A 331 -6.82 -3.74 -6.54
N TYR A 332 -6.11 -4.64 -5.85
CA TYR A 332 -4.71 -4.94 -6.09
C TYR A 332 -4.51 -5.62 -7.46
N ARG A 333 -3.86 -4.94 -8.40
CA ARG A 333 -3.62 -5.43 -9.76
C ARG A 333 -2.37 -6.32 -9.79
N PRO A 334 -2.45 -7.58 -10.22
CA PRO A 334 -1.29 -8.47 -10.27
C PRO A 334 -0.43 -8.24 -11.53
N ILE A 335 0.85 -7.92 -11.32
CA ILE A 335 1.81 -7.51 -12.35
C ILE A 335 3.08 -8.36 -12.22
N SER A 336 3.62 -8.77 -13.36
CA SER A 336 4.92 -9.44 -13.47
C SER A 336 5.90 -8.54 -14.22
N LYS A 337 7.15 -8.54 -13.78
CA LYS A 337 8.27 -7.94 -14.52
C LYS A 337 8.53 -8.65 -15.86
N TYR A 338 8.16 -9.94 -15.96
CA TYR A 338 8.49 -10.81 -17.09
C TYR A 338 7.33 -11.62 -17.63
#